data_AF-A0A9D7X170-F1
#
_entry.id   AF-A0A9D7X170-F1
#
_cell.length_a   1.000
_cell.length_b   1.000
_cell.length_c   1.000
_cell.angle_alpha   90.00
_cell.angle_beta   90.00
_cell.angle_gamma   90.00
#
_symmetry.space_group_name_H-M   'P 1'
#
loop_
_entity.id
_entity.type
_entity.pdbx_description
1 polymer ?
#
loop_
_entity_poly.entity_id
_entity_poly.type
_entity_poly.pdbx_seq_one_letter_code
_entity_poly.pdbx_strand_id
1 'polypeptide(L)'
;MRPDPLRAIDPLNAEWVTIVLLVVVMVLTFTNVSSPRKWRLLAQALFRMRLGRQALREEVDLRDRTLLGLVLIALSVLALFGWQSDTLYAAGPGFSYLQWTGVLAALVVGQSVVVGFVNRLVGHDGGLTEHLYTGLLLYVLGGLLLLPVVALVAYRVEWRPEAVLTGSVVLGLLLLFRWLRGLWVGWGEGASIRHIILYLCAAEIMPVLLLISALR
;
A
#
# COMPACT_ATOMS: atom_id res chain seq x y z
N MET A 1 22.35 -14.97 39.83
CA MET A 1 21.66 -13.91 39.06
C MET A 1 20.46 -14.56 38.40
N ARG A 2 19.26 -14.41 38.98
CA ARG A 2 18.02 -14.93 38.37
C ARG A 2 17.71 -14.01 37.17
N PRO A 3 17.45 -14.54 35.97
CA PRO A 3 17.01 -13.70 34.87
C PRO A 3 15.70 -13.01 35.25
N ASP A 4 15.68 -11.70 35.04
CA ASP A 4 14.58 -10.80 35.36
C ASP A 4 13.36 -11.14 34.48
N PRO A 5 12.20 -11.53 35.03
CA PRO A 5 11.01 -11.89 34.25
C PRO A 5 10.38 -10.70 33.51
N LEU A 6 10.84 -9.47 33.76
CA LEU A 6 10.32 -8.23 33.16
C LEU A 6 10.81 -7.96 31.72
N ARG A 7 11.74 -8.77 31.21
CA ARG A 7 12.17 -8.73 29.81
C ARG A 7 11.63 -9.95 29.07
N ALA A 8 10.32 -10.18 29.14
CA ALA A 8 9.66 -10.93 28.09
C ALA A 8 10.02 -10.23 26.77
N ILE A 9 10.72 -10.92 25.87
CA ILE A 9 11.13 -10.38 24.59
C ILE A 9 9.84 -10.18 23.80
N ASP A 10 9.24 -9.00 23.95
CA ASP A 10 8.05 -8.62 23.21
C ASP A 10 8.46 -8.46 21.75
N PRO A 11 8.04 -9.36 20.86
CA PRO A 11 8.48 -9.32 19.47
C PRO A 11 8.11 -7.99 18.82
N LEU A 12 6.97 -7.39 19.19
CA LEU A 12 6.42 -6.18 18.59
C LEU A 12 7.23 -4.92 18.91
N ASN A 13 8.03 -4.94 19.98
CA ASN A 13 8.94 -3.86 20.38
C ASN A 13 10.42 -4.28 20.24
N ALA A 14 10.71 -5.19 19.31
CA ALA A 14 12.09 -5.59 19.04
C ALA A 14 12.90 -4.43 18.43
N GLU A 15 14.21 -4.45 18.64
CA GLU A 15 15.14 -3.41 18.17
C GLU A 15 15.07 -3.20 16.65
N TRP A 16 14.87 -4.27 15.88
CA TRP A 16 14.74 -4.20 14.43
C TRP A 16 13.48 -3.44 13.98
N VAL A 17 12.37 -3.50 14.73
CA VAL A 17 11.14 -2.73 14.45
C VAL A 17 11.45 -1.24 14.58
N THR A 18 12.18 -0.87 15.62
CA THR A 18 12.65 0.51 15.84
C THR A 18 13.55 0.98 14.70
N ILE A 19 14.50 0.13 14.26
CA ILE A 19 15.39 0.44 13.13
C ILE A 19 14.57 0.69 11.85
N VAL A 20 13.59 -0.16 11.55
CA VAL A 20 12.70 0.01 10.38
C VAL A 20 11.95 1.34 10.46
N LEU A 21 11.35 1.67 11.60
CA LEU A 21 10.63 2.94 11.79
C LEU A 21 11.55 4.16 11.62
N LEU A 22 12.77 4.11 12.17
CA LEU A 22 13.76 5.18 12.01
C LEU A 22 14.17 5.36 10.55
N VAL A 23 14.43 4.27 9.82
CA VAL A 23 14.74 4.31 8.39
C VAL A 23 13.58 4.91 7.61
N VAL A 24 12.34 4.51 7.91
CA VAL A 24 11.14 5.06 7.27
C VAL A 24 11.03 6.58 7.50
N VAL A 25 11.21 7.05 8.74
CA VAL A 25 11.17 8.48 9.08
C VAL A 25 12.30 9.25 8.39
N MET A 26 13.50 8.67 8.30
CA MET A 26 14.63 9.27 7.60
C MET A 26 14.34 9.44 6.11
N VAL A 27 13.85 8.39 5.44
CA VAL A 27 13.49 8.45 4.00
C VAL A 27 12.32 9.41 3.78
N LEU A 28 11.35 9.46 4.70
CA LEU A 28 10.23 10.40 4.62
C LEU A 28 10.70 11.85 4.69
N THR A 29 11.59 12.15 5.63
CA THR A 29 12.17 13.48 5.80
C THR A 29 12.98 13.89 4.56
N PHE A 30 13.81 12.98 4.03
CA PHE A 30 14.57 13.20 2.81
C PHE A 30 13.65 13.49 1.60
N THR A 31 12.55 12.74 1.48
CA THR A 31 11.57 12.92 0.41
C THR A 31 10.85 14.27 0.54
N ASN A 32 10.46 14.64 1.76
CA ASN A 32 9.77 15.90 2.04
C ASN A 32 10.62 17.12 1.64
N VAL A 33 11.92 17.09 1.97
CA VAL A 33 12.87 18.13 1.57
C VAL A 33 13.10 18.15 0.06
N SER A 34 13.22 16.98 -0.56
CA SER A 34 13.55 16.86 -1.98
C SER A 34 12.40 17.25 -2.91
N SER A 35 11.14 17.02 -2.53
CA SER A 35 9.99 17.19 -3.42
C SER A 35 8.68 17.49 -2.68
N PRO A 36 8.53 18.69 -2.08
CA PRO A 36 7.34 19.05 -1.31
C PRO A 36 6.06 19.09 -2.16
N ARG A 37 6.18 19.28 -3.49
CA ARG A 37 5.05 19.25 -4.43
C ARG A 37 4.30 17.91 -4.43
N LYS A 38 4.94 16.82 -4.00
CA LYS A 38 4.32 15.47 -3.98
C LYS A 38 3.21 15.33 -2.95
N TRP A 39 3.25 16.10 -1.87
CA TRP A 39 2.14 16.13 -0.90
C TRP A 39 0.86 16.67 -1.53
N ARG A 40 1.00 17.65 -2.42
CA ARG A 40 -0.13 18.17 -3.19
C ARG A 40 -0.69 17.11 -4.14
N LEU A 41 0.16 16.29 -4.76
CA LEU A 41 -0.27 15.16 -5.60
C LEU A 41 -1.03 14.11 -4.80
N LEU A 42 -0.53 13.73 -3.62
CA LEU A 42 -1.21 12.79 -2.73
C LEU A 42 -2.57 13.32 -2.28
N ALA A 43 -2.65 14.60 -1.93
CA ALA A 43 -3.93 15.25 -1.60
C ALA A 43 -4.87 15.29 -2.80
N GLN A 44 -4.38 15.64 -4.00
CA GLN A 44 -5.19 15.62 -5.20
C GLN A 44 -5.66 14.21 -5.56
N ALA A 45 -4.87 13.17 -5.30
CA ALA A 45 -5.29 11.78 -5.48
C ALA A 45 -6.47 11.41 -4.59
N LEU A 46 -6.61 11.99 -3.39
CA LEU A 46 -7.81 11.81 -2.56
C LEU A 46 -9.02 12.59 -3.07
N PHE A 47 -8.83 13.87 -3.41
CA PHE A 47 -9.96 14.78 -3.64
C PHE A 47 -10.40 14.90 -5.10
N ARG A 48 -9.53 14.59 -6.06
CA ARG A 48 -9.85 14.71 -7.50
C ARG A 48 -10.05 13.33 -8.09
N MET A 49 -11.29 13.03 -8.50
CA MET A 49 -11.64 11.75 -9.13
C MET A 49 -11.00 11.55 -10.50
N ARG A 50 -10.85 12.63 -11.29
CA ARG A 50 -10.11 12.65 -12.56
C ARG A 50 -8.85 13.49 -12.40
N LEU A 51 -7.69 12.84 -12.36
CA LEU A 51 -6.42 13.55 -12.49
C LEU A 51 -6.18 13.67 -13.98
N GLY A 52 -6.42 14.86 -14.56
CA GLY A 52 -6.25 15.07 -16.00
C GLY A 52 -4.90 14.52 -16.48
N ARG A 53 -4.90 13.78 -17.60
CA ARG A 53 -3.73 13.06 -18.14
C ARG A 53 -2.46 13.92 -18.26
N GLN A 54 -2.61 15.23 -18.46
CA GLN A 54 -1.50 16.20 -18.48
C GLN A 54 -0.83 16.38 -17.11
N ALA A 55 -1.60 16.50 -16.02
CA ALA A 55 -1.05 16.61 -14.67
C ALA A 55 -0.29 15.34 -14.26
N LEU A 56 -0.78 14.17 -14.69
CA LEU A 56 -0.10 12.89 -14.50
C LEU A 56 1.23 12.80 -15.26
N ARG A 57 1.26 13.25 -16.52
CA ARG A 57 2.46 13.17 -17.37
C ARG A 57 3.57 14.15 -16.96
N GLU A 58 3.21 15.33 -16.47
CA GLU A 58 4.17 16.36 -16.07
C GLU A 58 4.67 16.19 -14.63
N GLU A 59 3.83 15.68 -13.72
CA GLU A 59 4.18 15.63 -12.28
C GLU A 59 4.53 14.21 -11.78
N VAL A 60 4.28 13.13 -12.55
CA VAL A 60 4.47 11.74 -12.10
C VAL A 60 5.24 10.89 -13.12
N ASP A 61 6.57 10.94 -13.04
CA ASP A 61 7.42 9.92 -13.68
C ASP A 61 7.59 8.72 -12.74
N LEU A 62 7.24 7.50 -13.20
CA LEU A 62 7.45 6.25 -12.44
C LEU A 62 8.94 6.01 -12.13
N ARG A 63 9.84 6.63 -12.88
CA ARG A 63 11.29 6.59 -12.64
C ARG A 63 11.78 7.64 -11.66
N ASP A 64 10.90 8.47 -11.11
CA ASP A 64 11.29 9.45 -10.11
C ASP A 64 11.70 8.75 -8.81
N ARG A 65 12.98 8.92 -8.44
CA ARG A 65 13.59 8.33 -7.24
C ARG A 65 12.84 8.66 -5.96
N THR A 66 12.22 9.83 -5.89
CA THR A 66 11.47 10.26 -4.70
C THR A 66 10.11 9.57 -4.59
N LEU A 67 9.46 9.22 -5.73
CA LEU A 67 8.24 8.39 -5.71
C LEU A 67 8.57 6.97 -5.28
N LEU A 68 9.69 6.43 -5.78
CA LEU A 68 10.20 5.13 -5.35
C LEU A 68 10.46 5.09 -3.84
N GLY A 69 11.04 6.16 -3.27
CA GLY A 69 11.19 6.31 -1.82
C GLY A 69 9.86 6.23 -1.06
N LEU A 70 8.82 6.90 -1.53
CA LEU A 70 7.47 6.83 -0.93
C LEU A 70 6.84 5.44 -1.03
N VAL A 71 7.03 4.75 -2.17
CA VAL A 71 6.54 3.38 -2.35
C VAL A 71 7.26 2.42 -1.41
N LEU A 72 8.57 2.58 -1.21
CA LEU A 72 9.35 1.79 -0.27
C LEU A 72 8.92 2.04 1.19
N ILE A 73 8.64 3.29 1.55
CA ILE A 73 8.04 3.63 2.85
C ILE A 73 6.72 2.88 3.03
N ALA A 74 5.82 3.01 2.06
CA ALA A 74 4.50 2.39 2.17
C ALA A 74 4.58 0.87 2.23
N LEU A 75 5.44 0.25 1.41
CA LEU A 75 5.72 -1.17 1.47
C LEU A 75 6.21 -1.62 2.84
N SER A 76 7.19 -0.91 3.40
CA SER A 76 7.76 -1.23 4.71
C SER A 76 6.71 -1.10 5.83
N VAL A 77 5.93 -0.03 5.84
CA VAL A 77 4.90 0.20 6.86
C VAL A 77 3.75 -0.79 6.73
N LEU A 78 3.26 -1.07 5.52
CA LEU A 78 2.19 -2.04 5.30
C LEU A 78 2.64 -3.47 5.66
N ALA A 79 3.88 -3.84 5.32
CA ALA A 79 4.44 -5.12 5.71
C ALA A 79 4.60 -5.25 7.22
N LEU A 80 5.04 -4.17 7.88
CA LEU A 80 5.17 -4.12 9.33
C LEU A 80 3.80 -4.22 10.01
N PHE A 81 2.77 -3.53 9.50
CA PHE A 81 1.39 -3.64 9.97
C PHE A 81 0.84 -5.05 9.83
N GLY A 82 1.05 -5.71 8.68
CA GLY A 82 0.63 -7.10 8.45
C GLY A 82 1.29 -8.06 9.43
N TRP A 83 2.62 -7.95 9.59
CA TRP A 83 3.36 -8.77 10.55
C TRP A 83 2.93 -8.53 12.00
N GLN A 84 2.70 -7.28 12.41
CA GLN A 84 2.20 -6.96 13.75
C GLN A 84 0.80 -7.51 14.00
N SER A 85 -0.07 -7.43 12.98
CA SER A 85 -1.44 -7.97 13.05
C SER A 85 -1.44 -9.48 13.18
N ASP A 86 -0.61 -10.18 12.39
CA ASP A 86 -0.42 -11.62 12.50
C ASP A 86 0.13 -12.01 13.88
N THR A 87 1.12 -11.28 14.37
CA THR A 87 1.73 -11.56 15.68
C THR A 87 0.71 -11.41 16.83
N LEU A 88 -0.32 -10.58 16.66
CA LEU A 88 -1.37 -10.36 17.66
C LEU A 88 -2.56 -11.32 17.53
N TYR A 89 -2.94 -11.71 16.31
CA TYR A 89 -4.21 -12.39 16.06
C TYR A 89 -4.10 -13.73 15.31
N ALA A 90 -2.94 -14.10 14.78
CA ALA A 90 -2.80 -15.36 14.04
C ALA A 90 -2.88 -16.56 15.01
N ALA A 91 -3.71 -17.54 14.64
CA ALA A 91 -3.89 -18.79 15.40
C ALA A 91 -2.79 -19.84 15.11
N GLY A 92 -1.79 -19.52 14.29
CA GLY A 92 -0.73 -20.44 13.84
C GLY A 92 0.59 -19.69 13.56
N PRO A 93 1.57 -20.32 12.88
CA PRO A 93 2.80 -19.64 12.49
C PRO A 93 2.47 -18.52 11.51
N GLY A 94 2.40 -17.28 12.01
CA GLY A 94 2.15 -16.09 11.21
C GLY A 94 3.26 -15.84 10.19
N PHE A 95 2.99 -15.00 9.21
CA PHE A 95 4.02 -14.63 8.24
C PHE A 95 5.05 -13.69 8.87
N SER A 96 6.32 -13.92 8.60
CA SER A 96 7.41 -13.02 8.96
C SER A 96 7.32 -11.69 8.20
N TYR A 97 7.95 -10.65 8.74
CA TYR A 97 8.04 -9.34 8.06
C TYR A 97 8.56 -9.44 6.62
N LEU A 98 9.52 -10.31 6.35
CA LEU A 98 10.09 -10.49 5.01
C LEU A 98 9.09 -11.17 4.05
N GLN A 99 8.29 -12.12 4.55
CA GLN A 99 7.21 -12.72 3.78
C GLN A 99 6.12 -11.71 3.45
N TRP A 100 5.69 -10.89 4.42
CA TRP A 100 4.75 -9.79 4.18
C TRP A 100 5.27 -8.78 3.16
N THR A 101 6.54 -8.40 3.27
CA THR A 101 7.20 -7.51 2.30
C THR A 101 7.21 -8.14 0.91
N GLY A 102 7.56 -9.42 0.79
CA GLY A 102 7.59 -10.15 -0.46
C GLY A 102 6.21 -10.27 -1.12
N VAL A 103 5.18 -10.59 -0.34
CA VAL A 103 3.78 -10.64 -0.77
C VAL A 103 3.31 -9.30 -1.31
N LEU A 104 3.49 -8.22 -0.55
CA LEU A 104 3.06 -6.89 -0.96
C LEU A 104 3.84 -6.38 -2.18
N ALA A 105 5.15 -6.63 -2.24
CA ALA A 105 5.97 -6.31 -3.40
C ALA A 105 5.50 -7.08 -4.64
N ALA A 106 5.22 -8.39 -4.50
CA ALA A 106 4.69 -9.21 -5.58
C ALA A 106 3.31 -8.73 -6.06
N LEU A 107 2.44 -8.27 -5.16
CA LEU A 107 1.14 -7.68 -5.52
C LEU A 107 1.31 -6.38 -6.31
N VAL A 108 2.16 -5.46 -5.86
CA VAL A 108 2.39 -4.18 -6.55
C VAL A 108 3.04 -4.38 -7.93
N VAL A 109 4.05 -5.24 -8.02
CA VAL A 109 4.73 -5.58 -9.28
C VAL A 109 3.78 -6.35 -10.19
N GLY A 110 3.07 -7.36 -9.67
CA GLY A 110 2.11 -8.16 -10.40
C GLY A 110 1.00 -7.31 -11.00
N GLN A 111 0.44 -6.36 -10.24
CA GLN A 111 -0.56 -5.41 -10.75
C GLN A 111 0.01 -4.59 -11.91
N SER A 112 1.24 -4.08 -11.78
CA SER A 112 1.90 -3.30 -12.83
C SER A 112 2.13 -4.13 -14.11
N VAL A 113 2.52 -5.39 -13.97
CA VAL A 113 2.76 -6.32 -15.09
C VAL A 113 1.45 -6.67 -15.80
N VAL A 114 0.40 -7.04 -15.05
CA VAL A 114 -0.89 -7.43 -15.62
C VAL A 114 -1.51 -6.27 -16.39
N VAL A 115 -1.54 -5.07 -15.81
CA VAL A 115 -2.11 -3.91 -16.50
C VAL A 115 -1.26 -3.49 -17.70
N GLY A 116 0.07 -3.58 -17.60
CA GLY A 116 0.96 -3.36 -18.75
C GLY A 116 0.73 -4.35 -19.89
N PHE A 117 0.46 -5.62 -19.56
CA PHE A 117 0.12 -6.66 -20.54
C PHE A 117 -1.22 -6.40 -21.20
N VAL A 118 -2.26 -6.07 -20.43
CA VAL A 118 -3.59 -5.70 -20.96
C VAL A 118 -3.50 -4.48 -21.87
N ASN A 119 -2.72 -3.46 -21.49
CA ASN A 119 -2.56 -2.26 -22.32
C ASN A 119 -1.97 -2.58 -23.70
N ARG A 120 -0.95 -3.46 -23.74
CA ARG A 120 -0.34 -3.91 -25.01
C ARG A 120 -1.30 -4.70 -25.89
N LEU A 121 -2.20 -5.49 -25.29
CA LEU A 121 -3.19 -6.28 -26.05
C LEU A 121 -4.32 -5.43 -26.61
N VAL A 122 -4.81 -4.46 -25.82
CA VAL A 122 -5.96 -3.63 -26.20
C VAL A 122 -5.55 -2.45 -27.10
N GLY A 123 -4.30 -1.98 -27.00
CA GLY A 123 -3.77 -0.90 -27.85
C GLY A 123 -4.41 0.47 -27.62
N HIS A 124 -5.33 0.59 -26.65
CA HIS A 124 -6.00 1.84 -26.28
C HIS A 124 -5.88 2.09 -24.78
N ASP A 125 -5.29 3.24 -24.42
CA ASP A 125 -4.98 3.68 -23.06
C ASP A 125 -6.23 4.15 -22.27
N GLY A 126 -7.37 3.48 -22.41
CA GLY A 126 -8.69 3.86 -21.85
C GLY A 126 -8.74 3.98 -20.32
N GLY A 127 -8.09 5.00 -19.77
CA GLY A 127 -7.99 5.29 -18.34
C GLY A 127 -7.04 4.35 -17.58
N LEU A 128 -6.43 3.37 -18.25
CA LEU A 128 -5.65 2.28 -17.64
C LEU A 128 -4.44 2.78 -16.84
N THR A 129 -3.70 3.70 -17.44
CA THR A 129 -2.52 4.31 -16.84
C THR A 129 -2.92 5.19 -15.67
N GLU A 130 -3.94 6.04 -15.82
CA GLU A 130 -4.48 6.89 -14.74
C GLU A 130 -4.92 6.05 -13.52
N HIS A 131 -5.57 4.90 -13.74
CA HIS A 131 -5.95 4.01 -12.64
C HIS A 131 -4.73 3.39 -11.93
N LEU A 132 -3.71 2.95 -12.67
CA LEU A 132 -2.46 2.47 -12.04
C LEU A 132 -1.79 3.53 -11.18
N TYR A 133 -1.66 4.75 -11.72
CA TYR A 133 -1.00 5.85 -11.01
C TYR A 133 -1.76 6.25 -9.76
N THR A 134 -3.08 6.43 -9.87
CA THR A 134 -3.93 6.77 -8.73
C THR A 134 -3.96 5.64 -7.70
N GLY A 135 -3.95 4.38 -8.14
CA GLY A 135 -3.79 3.20 -7.28
C GLY A 135 -2.47 3.20 -6.53
N LEU A 136 -1.35 3.53 -7.18
CA LEU A 136 -0.04 3.65 -6.54
C LEU A 136 0.01 4.80 -5.53
N LEU A 137 -0.60 5.95 -5.84
CA LEU A 137 -0.69 7.08 -4.91
C LEU A 137 -1.54 6.73 -3.68
N LEU A 138 -2.65 5.99 -3.86
CA LEU A 138 -3.47 5.50 -2.75
C LEU A 138 -2.73 4.46 -1.90
N TYR A 139 -1.91 3.61 -2.53
CA TYR A 139 -1.02 2.68 -1.81
C TYR A 139 -0.01 3.44 -0.93
N VAL A 140 0.65 4.45 -1.50
CA VAL A 140 1.56 5.33 -0.75
C VAL A 140 0.86 6.00 0.41
N LEU A 141 -0.33 6.57 0.16
CA LEU A 141 -1.14 7.21 1.17
C LEU A 141 -1.52 6.24 2.29
N GLY A 142 -1.92 5.01 1.98
CA GLY A 142 -2.24 3.98 2.98
C GLY A 142 -1.06 3.69 3.90
N GLY A 143 0.15 3.56 3.33
CA GLY A 143 1.36 3.42 4.12
C GLY A 143 1.65 4.62 5.03
N LEU A 144 1.47 5.85 4.52
CA LEU A 144 1.67 7.07 5.33
C LEU A 144 0.64 7.20 6.46
N LEU A 145 -0.62 6.88 6.20
CA LEU A 145 -1.68 6.93 7.21
C LEU A 145 -1.52 5.86 8.30
N LEU A 146 -0.95 4.71 7.95
CA LEU A 146 -0.67 3.64 8.91
C LEU A 146 0.60 3.84 9.73
N LEU A 147 1.51 4.70 9.30
CA LEU A 147 2.76 4.96 10.01
C LEU A 147 2.56 5.28 11.51
N PRO A 148 1.66 6.19 11.92
CA PRO A 148 1.38 6.42 13.34
C PRO A 148 0.75 5.21 14.02
N VAL A 149 -0.08 4.44 13.31
CA VAL A 149 -0.73 3.23 13.84
C VAL A 149 0.30 2.17 14.19
N VAL A 150 1.23 1.89 13.28
CA VAL A 150 2.28 0.86 13.45
C VAL A 150 3.25 1.23 14.57
N ALA A 151 3.53 2.52 14.74
CA ALA A 151 4.29 3.02 15.89
C ALA A 151 3.52 2.84 17.22
N LEU A 152 2.21 3.11 17.25
CA LEU A 152 1.38 2.86 18.43
C LEU A 152 1.35 1.38 18.80
N VAL A 153 1.19 0.48 17.82
CA VAL A 153 1.21 -0.97 18.06
C VAL A 153 2.54 -1.43 18.65
N ALA A 154 3.67 -0.89 18.16
CA ALA A 154 5.00 -1.23 18.67
C ALA A 154 5.19 -0.81 20.14
N TYR A 155 4.85 0.45 20.47
CA TYR A 155 5.25 1.06 21.74
C TYR A 155 4.15 1.23 22.79
N ARG A 156 2.88 1.04 22.45
CA ARG A 156 1.73 1.20 23.37
C ARG A 156 0.98 -0.11 23.52
N VAL A 157 1.46 -0.96 24.43
CA VAL A 157 0.93 -2.31 24.69
C VAL A 157 -0.59 -2.29 24.95
N GLU A 158 -1.06 -1.34 25.75
CA GLU A 158 -2.47 -1.17 26.12
C GLU A 158 -3.39 -0.90 24.92
N TRP A 159 -2.88 -0.23 23.89
CA TRP A 159 -3.67 0.23 22.74
C TRP A 159 -3.47 -0.63 21.50
N ARG A 160 -2.71 -1.73 21.58
CA ARG A 160 -2.46 -2.63 20.45
C ARG A 160 -3.73 -3.09 19.73
N PRO A 161 -4.74 -3.64 20.41
CA PRO A 161 -5.91 -4.16 19.70
C PRO A 161 -6.69 -3.05 19.00
N GLU A 162 -6.86 -1.90 19.67
CA GLU A 162 -7.56 -0.73 19.13
C GLU A 162 -6.78 -0.10 17.96
N ALA A 163 -5.46 -0.03 18.06
CA ALA A 163 -4.60 0.48 16.99
C ALA A 163 -4.66 -0.42 15.76
N VAL A 164 -4.57 -1.75 15.93
CA VAL A 164 -4.73 -2.68 14.80
C VAL A 164 -6.11 -2.54 14.17
N LEU A 165 -7.19 -2.51 14.98
CA LEU A 165 -8.54 -2.32 14.47
C LEU A 165 -8.66 -1.01 13.67
N THR A 166 -8.13 0.09 14.21
CA THR A 166 -8.12 1.39 13.53
C THR A 166 -7.36 1.31 12.20
N GLY A 167 -6.18 0.68 12.19
CA GLY A 167 -5.40 0.46 10.97
C GLY A 167 -6.14 -0.38 9.94
N SER A 168 -6.80 -1.46 10.37
CA SER A 168 -7.61 -2.33 9.51
C SER A 168 -8.80 -1.58 8.91
N VAL A 169 -9.49 -0.74 9.70
CA VAL A 169 -10.59 0.10 9.21
C VAL A 169 -10.09 1.13 8.19
N VAL A 170 -8.97 1.81 8.48
CA VAL A 170 -8.37 2.77 7.54
C VAL A 170 -7.99 2.09 6.22
N LEU A 171 -7.35 0.92 6.27
CA LEU A 171 -7.03 0.15 5.06
C LEU A 171 -8.29 -0.31 4.32
N GLY A 172 -9.29 -0.83 5.04
CA GLY A 172 -10.55 -1.26 4.44
C GLY A 172 -11.26 -0.13 3.71
N LEU A 173 -11.32 1.06 4.31
CA LEU A 173 -11.90 2.25 3.69
C LEU A 173 -11.11 2.72 2.47
N LEU A 174 -9.76 2.69 2.53
CA LEU A 174 -8.92 3.05 1.38
C LEU A 174 -9.05 2.06 0.22
N LEU A 175 -9.13 0.77 0.51
CA LEU A 175 -9.36 -0.27 -0.50
C LEU A 175 -10.75 -0.12 -1.13
N LEU A 176 -11.79 0.10 -0.31
CA LEU A 176 -13.13 0.37 -0.81
C LEU A 176 -13.17 1.63 -1.68
N PHE A 177 -12.51 2.70 -1.25
CA PHE A 177 -12.39 3.93 -2.04
C PHE A 177 -11.68 3.68 -3.38
N ARG A 178 -10.61 2.88 -3.38
CA ARG A 178 -9.88 2.48 -4.60
C ARG A 178 -10.80 1.75 -5.57
N TRP A 179 -11.60 0.81 -5.09
CA TRP A 179 -12.56 0.05 -5.90
C TRP A 179 -13.67 0.94 -6.47
N LEU A 180 -14.30 1.75 -5.63
CA LEU A 180 -15.33 2.70 -6.05
C LEU A 180 -14.81 3.67 -7.11
N ARG A 181 -13.59 4.18 -6.93
CA ARG A 181 -12.96 5.06 -7.92
C ARG A 181 -12.68 4.33 -9.24
N GLY A 182 -12.17 3.10 -9.19
CA GLY A 182 -11.93 2.28 -10.38
C GLY A 182 -13.21 2.09 -11.22
N LEU A 183 -14.32 1.79 -10.54
CA LEU A 183 -15.65 1.69 -11.16
C LEU A 183 -16.09 3.02 -11.78
N TRP A 184 -15.88 4.14 -11.07
CA TRP A 184 -16.28 5.47 -11.54
C TRP A 184 -15.52 5.92 -12.78
N VAL A 185 -14.19 5.70 -12.80
CA VAL A 185 -13.35 6.02 -13.96
C VAL A 185 -13.76 5.19 -15.17
N GLY A 186 -14.01 3.88 -14.97
CA GLY A 186 -14.48 2.99 -16.04
C GLY A 186 -15.84 3.41 -16.62
N TRP A 187 -16.77 3.87 -15.78
CA TRP A 187 -18.08 4.33 -16.25
C TRP A 187 -17.99 5.67 -17.00
N GLY A 188 -17.15 6.60 -16.54
CA GLY A 188 -17.01 7.94 -17.11
C GLY A 188 -16.38 8.01 -18.50
N GLU A 189 -15.71 6.94 -18.96
CA GLU A 189 -15.15 6.84 -20.32
C GLU A 189 -16.07 6.10 -21.31
N GLY A 190 -17.30 5.73 -20.90
CA GLY A 190 -18.24 5.02 -21.78
C GLY A 190 -17.83 3.58 -22.10
N ALA A 191 -16.89 3.02 -21.32
CA ALA A 191 -16.47 1.63 -21.47
C ALA A 191 -17.67 0.71 -21.17
N SER A 192 -17.91 -0.28 -22.04
CA SER A 192 -18.98 -1.25 -21.80
C SER A 192 -18.76 -1.93 -20.44
N ILE A 193 -19.83 -2.24 -19.71
CA ILE A 193 -19.79 -2.95 -18.40
C ILE A 193 -18.85 -4.16 -18.39
N ARG A 194 -18.75 -4.89 -19.52
CA ARG A 194 -17.83 -6.03 -19.69
C ARG A 194 -16.35 -5.64 -19.52
N HIS A 195 -15.92 -4.49 -20.02
CA HIS A 195 -14.55 -3.99 -19.88
C HIS A 195 -14.25 -3.56 -18.44
N ILE A 196 -15.24 -3.00 -17.72
CA ILE A 196 -15.12 -2.66 -16.30
C ILE A 196 -14.94 -3.92 -15.46
N ILE A 197 -15.73 -4.96 -15.72
CA ILE A 197 -15.63 -6.25 -15.03
C ILE A 197 -14.29 -6.93 -15.35
N LEU A 198 -13.89 -6.99 -16.63
CA LEU A 198 -12.61 -7.57 -17.03
C LEU A 198 -11.42 -6.84 -16.38
N TYR A 199 -11.55 -5.52 -16.19
CA TYR A 199 -10.55 -4.69 -15.53
C TYR A 199 -10.46 -4.96 -14.02
N LEU A 200 -11.59 -4.96 -13.31
CA LEU A 200 -11.63 -5.26 -11.87
C LEU A 200 -11.10 -6.69 -11.61
N CYS A 201 -11.51 -7.64 -12.44
CA CYS A 201 -11.05 -9.01 -12.37
C CYS A 201 -9.55 -9.13 -12.66
N ALA A 202 -9.03 -8.51 -13.73
CA ALA A 202 -7.61 -8.63 -14.10
C ALA A 202 -6.67 -7.83 -13.17
N ALA A 203 -7.04 -6.60 -12.80
CA ALA A 203 -6.17 -5.69 -12.07
C ALA A 203 -6.18 -5.91 -10.56
N GLU A 204 -7.28 -6.40 -9.98
CA GLU A 204 -7.42 -6.49 -8.52
C GLU A 204 -7.71 -7.90 -8.01
N ILE A 205 -8.60 -8.65 -8.67
CA ILE A 205 -9.02 -9.97 -8.16
C ILE A 205 -7.99 -11.05 -8.56
N MET A 206 -7.48 -11.03 -9.79
CA MET A 206 -6.55 -12.05 -10.31
C MET A 206 -5.20 -12.10 -9.56
N PRO A 207 -4.54 -10.97 -9.22
CA PRO A 207 -3.28 -11.00 -8.46
C PRO A 207 -3.49 -11.56 -7.05
N VAL A 208 -4.61 -11.21 -6.40
CA VAL A 208 -4.96 -11.71 -5.06
C VAL A 208 -5.25 -13.20 -5.12
N LEU A 209 -6.02 -13.68 -6.10
CA LEU A 209 -6.32 -15.10 -6.29
C LEU A 209 -5.06 -15.92 -6.59
N LEU A 210 -4.18 -15.44 -7.48
CA LEU A 210 -2.91 -16.08 -7.77
C LEU A 210 -2.06 -16.20 -6.50
N LEU A 211 -1.99 -15.13 -5.71
CA LEU A 211 -1.23 -15.14 -4.47
C LEU A 211 -1.80 -16.13 -3.44
N ILE A 212 -3.13 -16.18 -3.27
CA ILE A 212 -3.80 -17.16 -2.40
C ILE A 212 -3.52 -18.59 -2.88
N SER A 213 -3.50 -18.82 -4.19
CA SER A 213 -3.20 -20.14 -4.75
C SER A 213 -1.73 -20.55 -4.60
N ALA A 214 -0.80 -19.60 -4.60
CA ALA A 214 0.63 -19.85 -4.40
C ALA A 214 1.01 -20.02 -2.92
N LEU A 215 0.17 -19.54 -2.00
CA LEU A 215 0.35 -19.65 -0.54
C LEU A 215 -0.37 -20.86 0.08
N ARG A 216 -1.13 -21.63 -0.72
CA ARG A 216 -1.70 -22.94 -0.35
C ARG A 216 -0.76 -24.07 -0.76
#